data_AF-A0A7C2PSQ9-F1
#
_entry.id   AF-A0A7C2PSQ9-F1
#
_cell.length_a   1.000
_cell.length_b   1.000
_cell.length_c   1.000
_cell.angle_alpha   90.00
_cell.angle_beta   90.00
_cell.angle_gamma   90.00
#
_symmetry.space_group_name_H-M   'P 1'
#
loop_
_entity.id
_entity.type
_entity.pdbx_description
1 polymer ?
#
loop_
_entity_poly.entity_id
_entity_poly.type
_entity_poly.pdbx_seq_one_letter_code
_entity_poly.pdbx_strand_id
1 'polypeptide(L)'
;MTNGGQRPDASGFHIENEMDLLFGRAHPNPTREGCPPAELLTRLAHRELPIGDPAYDHIGKCSPCYQELRAIQQADAARLASAARRKRLTYAAAAVLVLAITGSWFVVRQTGGLGGRTDASIAQVEQDVLLDLRPFAVTRGPEPAKEPDALVLPRGRLRATILLEVGSEPGDYEIQIRDANQQPRASATGRAMIVDFVTTLKTSLDTSTLPPGSYHLAVRRQGESWRLVPAQLR
;
A
#
# COMPACT_ATOMS: atom_id res chain seq x y z
N MET A 1 55.20 -38.75 -23.61
CA MET A 1 55.79 -37.45 -23.21
C MET A 1 55.42 -36.43 -24.28
N THR A 2 54.49 -35.52 -23.97
CA THR A 2 54.41 -34.15 -24.52
C THR A 2 53.18 -33.44 -23.94
N ASN A 3 53.47 -32.33 -23.25
CA ASN A 3 52.65 -31.13 -23.06
C ASN A 3 51.14 -31.28 -22.77
N GLY A 4 50.81 -31.58 -21.52
CA GLY A 4 49.51 -31.28 -20.93
C GLY A 4 49.45 -29.83 -20.43
N GLY A 5 49.27 -28.88 -21.36
CA GLY A 5 48.64 -27.58 -21.14
C GLY A 5 49.05 -26.78 -19.90
N GLN A 6 50.28 -26.25 -19.87
CA GLN A 6 50.62 -25.14 -18.98
C GLN A 6 49.78 -23.92 -19.39
N ARG A 7 48.74 -23.57 -18.62
CA ARG A 7 48.04 -22.29 -18.80
C ARG A 7 48.93 -21.15 -18.28
N PRO A 8 49.21 -20.13 -19.11
CA PRO A 8 49.95 -18.96 -18.67
C PRO A 8 49.10 -18.15 -17.69
N ASP A 9 49.74 -17.73 -16.61
CA ASP A 9 49.50 -16.62 -15.65
C ASP A 9 48.23 -15.75 -15.76
N ALA A 10 47.06 -16.37 -15.96
CA ALA A 10 45.75 -15.74 -15.92
C ALA A 10 44.90 -16.46 -14.86
N SER A 11 45.49 -16.67 -13.67
CA SER A 11 44.88 -17.52 -12.65
C SER A 11 43.50 -17.04 -12.21
N GLY A 12 43.08 -15.79 -12.47
CA GLY A 12 41.79 -15.28 -12.00
C GLY A 12 41.72 -15.21 -10.46
N PHE A 13 42.87 -15.38 -9.81
CA PHE A 13 43.06 -15.29 -8.38
C PHE A 13 43.16 -13.82 -7.96
N HIS A 14 42.38 -13.46 -6.95
CA HIS A 14 42.41 -12.15 -6.32
C HIS A 14 42.80 -12.29 -4.85
N ILE A 15 43.62 -11.37 -4.34
CA ILE A 15 44.01 -11.37 -2.93
C ILE A 15 42.87 -10.72 -2.13
N GLU A 16 42.15 -11.51 -1.34
CA GLU A 16 41.03 -11.00 -0.51
C GLU A 16 41.44 -10.79 0.95
N ASN A 17 42.46 -11.51 1.43
CA ASN A 17 42.89 -11.48 2.82
C ASN A 17 44.39 -11.78 2.98
N GLU A 18 44.89 -11.68 4.21
CA GLU A 18 46.30 -11.92 4.54
C GLU A 18 46.77 -13.34 4.24
N MET A 19 45.89 -14.34 4.38
CA MET A 19 46.21 -15.73 4.05
C MET A 19 46.43 -15.89 2.54
N ASP A 20 45.58 -15.26 1.72
CA ASP A 20 45.73 -15.25 0.26
C ASP A 20 47.05 -14.61 -0.16
N LEU A 21 47.45 -13.52 0.51
CA LEU A 21 48.73 -12.86 0.27
C LEU A 21 49.91 -13.77 0.62
N LEU A 22 49.87 -14.40 1.80
CA LEU A 22 50.95 -15.24 2.32
C LEU A 22 51.13 -16.48 1.44
N PHE A 23 50.11 -17.34 1.34
CA PHE A 23 50.23 -18.61 0.62
C PHE A 23 50.31 -18.43 -0.88
N GLY A 24 49.69 -17.38 -1.42
CA GLY A 24 49.78 -17.04 -2.84
C GLY A 24 51.17 -16.59 -3.29
N ARG A 25 52.10 -16.26 -2.38
CA ARG A 25 53.43 -15.74 -2.75
C ARG A 25 54.62 -16.38 -2.02
N ALA A 26 54.43 -17.02 -0.87
CA ALA A 26 55.54 -17.51 -0.04
C ALA A 26 56.31 -18.72 -0.60
N HIS A 27 55.73 -19.48 -1.52
CA HIS A 27 56.27 -20.75 -2.01
C HIS A 27 56.23 -20.84 -3.56
N PRO A 28 57.05 -20.06 -4.28
CA PRO A 28 57.05 -20.06 -5.75
C PRO A 28 57.45 -21.44 -6.31
N ASN A 29 56.73 -21.92 -7.33
CA ASN A 29 57.02 -23.17 -8.04
C ASN A 29 56.83 -22.99 -9.56
N PRO A 30 57.73 -22.24 -10.24
CA PRO A 30 57.53 -21.82 -11.63
C PRO A 30 57.50 -23.00 -12.62
N THR A 31 58.20 -24.10 -12.31
CA THR A 31 58.26 -25.32 -13.11
C THR A 31 57.14 -26.30 -12.79
N ARG A 32 56.30 -26.02 -11.78
CA ARG A 32 55.20 -26.87 -11.31
C ARG A 32 55.65 -28.28 -10.92
N GLU A 33 56.83 -28.39 -10.31
CA GLU A 33 57.38 -29.65 -9.85
C GLU A 33 56.55 -30.23 -8.71
N GLY A 34 56.17 -31.50 -8.82
CA GLY A 34 55.38 -32.21 -7.80
C GLY A 34 53.94 -31.71 -7.65
N CYS A 35 53.45 -30.86 -8.56
CA CYS A 35 52.08 -30.37 -8.50
C CYS A 35 51.07 -31.49 -8.78
N PRO A 36 49.95 -31.54 -8.04
CA PRO A 36 48.86 -32.45 -8.34
C PRO A 36 48.22 -32.14 -9.71
N PRO A 37 47.55 -33.13 -10.33
CA PRO A 37 46.82 -32.89 -11.57
C PRO A 37 45.66 -31.91 -11.38
N ALA A 38 45.31 -31.18 -12.43
CA ALA A 38 44.28 -30.13 -12.39
C ALA A 38 42.89 -30.62 -11.91
N GLU A 39 42.54 -31.87 -12.23
CA GLU A 39 41.30 -32.49 -11.76
C GLU A 39 41.29 -32.64 -10.22
N LEU A 40 42.41 -33.05 -9.63
CA LEU A 40 42.54 -33.17 -8.19
C LEU A 40 42.45 -31.80 -7.51
N LEU A 41 43.06 -30.76 -8.10
CA LEU A 41 42.92 -29.37 -7.63
C LEU A 41 41.46 -28.88 -7.66
N THR A 42 40.72 -29.25 -8.71
CA THR A 42 39.30 -28.91 -8.84
C THR A 42 38.48 -29.55 -7.71
N ARG A 43 38.68 -30.86 -7.48
CA ARG A 43 38.02 -31.59 -6.37
C ARG A 43 38.33 -31.01 -5.00
N LEU A 44 39.59 -30.62 -4.76
CA LEU A 44 40.01 -29.93 -3.53
C LEU A 44 39.34 -28.56 -3.39
N ALA A 45 39.25 -27.79 -4.47
CA ALA A 45 38.60 -26.48 -4.46
C ALA A 45 37.10 -26.58 -4.11
N HIS A 46 36.41 -27.59 -4.65
CA HIS A 46 35.00 -27.90 -4.34
C HIS A 46 34.80 -28.63 -3.00
N ARG A 47 35.88 -28.93 -2.26
CA ARG A 47 35.87 -29.64 -0.96
C ARG A 47 35.25 -31.04 -1.04
N GLU A 48 35.49 -31.75 -2.14
CA GLU A 48 35.00 -33.12 -2.34
C GLU A 48 35.88 -34.19 -1.68
N LEU A 49 37.02 -33.78 -1.13
CA LEU A 49 37.98 -34.64 -0.42
C LEU A 49 37.97 -34.31 1.07
N PRO A 50 38.15 -35.32 1.95
CA PRO A 50 38.27 -35.10 3.39
C PRO A 50 39.40 -34.11 3.72
N ILE A 51 39.22 -33.28 4.74
CA ILE A 51 40.21 -32.25 5.14
C ILE A 51 41.59 -32.85 5.45
N GLY A 52 41.66 -34.11 5.90
CA GLY A 52 42.91 -34.83 6.16
C GLY A 52 43.55 -35.51 4.94
N ASP A 53 43.05 -35.26 3.73
CA ASP A 53 43.65 -35.81 2.51
C ASP A 53 45.07 -35.23 2.30
N PRO A 54 46.09 -36.06 2.06
CA PRO A 54 47.47 -35.60 1.87
C PRO A 54 47.64 -34.57 0.74
N ALA A 55 46.71 -34.50 -0.22
CA ALA A 55 46.75 -33.51 -1.27
C ALA A 55 46.59 -32.06 -0.74
N TYR A 56 46.01 -31.85 0.44
CA TYR A 56 45.95 -30.53 1.09
C TYR A 56 47.32 -30.03 1.56
N ASP A 57 48.25 -30.93 1.92
CA ASP A 57 49.59 -30.55 2.40
C ASP A 57 50.41 -29.83 1.32
N HIS A 58 50.21 -30.22 0.05
CA HIS A 58 50.89 -29.59 -1.07
C HIS A 58 50.41 -28.14 -1.27
N ILE A 59 49.12 -27.86 -1.07
CA ILE A 59 48.51 -26.54 -1.33
C ILE A 59 49.12 -25.47 -0.42
N GLY A 60 49.39 -25.80 0.85
CA GLY A 60 50.05 -24.87 1.77
C GLY A 60 51.53 -24.59 1.46
N LYS A 61 52.16 -25.39 0.59
CA LYS A 61 53.59 -25.35 0.27
C LYS A 61 53.89 -25.04 -1.19
N CYS A 62 52.88 -24.69 -1.98
CA CYS A 62 53.01 -24.41 -3.40
C CYS A 62 52.08 -23.26 -3.81
N SER A 63 52.65 -22.06 -3.99
CA SER A 63 51.90 -20.86 -4.33
C SER A 63 51.10 -20.97 -5.63
N PRO A 64 51.62 -21.52 -6.75
CA PRO A 64 50.81 -21.73 -7.95
C PRO A 64 49.57 -22.61 -7.73
N CYS A 65 49.69 -23.70 -6.95
CA CYS A 65 48.55 -24.57 -6.62
C CYS A 65 47.53 -23.87 -5.71
N TYR A 66 48.02 -23.08 -4.75
CA TYR A 66 47.16 -22.26 -3.90
C TYR A 66 46.35 -21.24 -4.71
N GLN A 67 47.02 -20.51 -5.61
CA GLN A 67 46.37 -19.51 -6.47
C GLN A 67 45.28 -20.15 -7.34
N GLU A 68 45.55 -21.30 -7.96
CA GLU A 68 44.56 -22.02 -8.78
C GLU A 68 43.37 -22.50 -7.97
N LEU A 69 43.61 -23.09 -6.80
CA LEU A 69 42.54 -23.53 -5.92
C LEU A 69 41.66 -22.35 -5.48
N ARG A 70 42.27 -21.24 -5.08
CA ARG A 70 41.54 -20.04 -4.66
C ARG A 70 40.81 -19.36 -5.81
N ALA A 71 41.37 -19.35 -7.01
CA ALA A 71 40.70 -18.86 -8.19
C ALA A 71 39.41 -19.61 -8.51
N ILE A 72 39.43 -20.94 -8.41
CA ILE A 72 38.22 -21.77 -8.59
C ILE A 72 37.17 -21.39 -7.54
N GLN A 73 37.58 -21.32 -6.27
CA GLN A 73 36.69 -20.95 -5.17
C GLN A 73 36.09 -19.55 -5.32
N GLN A 74 36.88 -18.57 -5.76
CA GLN A 74 36.44 -17.19 -5.98
C GLN A 74 35.51 -17.08 -7.17
N ALA A 75 35.80 -17.78 -8.27
CA ALA A 75 34.93 -17.81 -9.44
C ALA A 75 33.55 -18.39 -9.09
N ASP A 76 33.50 -19.46 -8.30
CA ASP A 76 32.24 -20.06 -7.87
C ASP A 76 31.48 -19.17 -6.88
N ALA A 77 32.17 -18.57 -5.91
CA ALA A 77 31.57 -17.61 -5.00
C ALA A 77 30.98 -16.41 -5.76
N ALA A 78 31.69 -15.86 -6.74
CA ALA A 78 31.21 -14.76 -7.58
C ALA A 78 30.00 -15.17 -8.43
N ARG A 79 29.99 -16.38 -8.99
CA ARG A 79 28.83 -16.94 -9.72
C ARG A 79 27.61 -17.04 -8.81
N LEU A 80 27.76 -17.61 -7.61
CA LEU A 80 26.68 -17.74 -6.64
C LEU A 80 26.16 -16.36 -6.19
N ALA A 81 27.06 -15.41 -5.90
CA ALA A 81 26.69 -14.04 -5.53
C ALA A 81 25.95 -13.32 -6.66
N SER A 82 26.40 -13.45 -7.91
CA SER A 82 25.73 -12.86 -9.07
C SER A 82 24.34 -13.47 -9.32
N ALA A 83 24.19 -14.79 -9.11
CA ALA A 83 22.91 -15.48 -9.23
C ALA A 83 21.95 -15.04 -8.12
N ALA A 84 22.43 -14.92 -6.88
CA ALA A 84 21.63 -14.42 -5.76
C ALA A 84 21.21 -12.95 -5.98
N ARG A 85 22.10 -12.10 -6.47
CA ARG A 85 21.80 -10.70 -6.81
C ARG A 85 20.74 -10.60 -7.90
N ARG A 86 20.87 -11.40 -8.97
CA ARG A 86 19.85 -11.50 -10.03
C ARG A 86 18.49 -11.93 -9.47
N LYS A 87 18.45 -12.98 -8.65
CA LYS A 87 17.21 -13.42 -7.97
C LYS A 87 16.60 -12.32 -7.09
N ARG A 88 17.41 -11.61 -6.31
CA ARG A 88 16.95 -10.46 -5.49
C ARG A 88 16.36 -9.35 -6.36
N LEU A 89 17.02 -9.01 -7.47
CA LEU A 89 16.51 -8.01 -8.43
C LEU A 89 15.20 -8.48 -9.09
N THR A 90 15.08 -9.74 -9.48
CA THR A 90 13.83 -10.28 -10.03
C THR A 90 12.70 -10.27 -9.00
N TYR A 91 12.98 -10.62 -7.74
CA TYR A 91 11.99 -10.53 -6.66
C TYR A 91 11.59 -9.09 -6.35
N ALA A 92 12.55 -8.16 -6.34
CA ALA A 92 12.27 -6.74 -6.14
C ALA A 92 11.40 -6.18 -7.30
N ALA A 93 11.74 -6.49 -8.55
CA ALA A 93 10.94 -6.09 -9.70
C ALA A 93 9.53 -6.69 -9.66
N ALA A 94 9.39 -7.98 -9.30
CA ALA A 94 8.11 -8.62 -9.12
C ALA A 94 7.30 -7.97 -7.97
N ALA A 95 7.92 -7.65 -6.84
CA ALA A 95 7.27 -6.96 -5.74
C ALA A 95 6.79 -5.57 -6.13
N VAL A 96 7.59 -4.80 -6.89
CA VAL A 96 7.19 -3.49 -7.43
C VAL A 96 6.02 -3.64 -8.39
N LEU A 97 6.03 -4.63 -9.28
CA LEU A 97 4.90 -4.91 -10.18
C LEU A 97 3.64 -5.29 -9.39
N VAL A 98 3.75 -6.15 -8.37
CA VAL A 98 2.61 -6.50 -7.51
C VAL A 98 2.10 -5.25 -6.79
N LEU A 99 2.97 -4.43 -6.19
CA LEU A 99 2.57 -3.17 -5.53
C LEU A 99 1.97 -2.16 -6.52
N ALA A 100 2.45 -2.11 -7.76
CA ALA A 100 1.88 -1.26 -8.79
C ALA A 100 0.52 -1.79 -9.25
N ILE A 101 0.33 -3.11 -9.37
CA ILE A 101 -0.95 -3.73 -9.73
C ILE A 101 -1.95 -3.62 -8.58
N THR A 102 -1.55 -3.89 -7.34
CA THR A 102 -2.43 -3.77 -6.16
C THR A 102 -2.71 -2.31 -5.84
N GLY A 103 -1.74 -1.42 -5.98
CA GLY A 103 -1.91 0.02 -5.87
C GLY A 103 -2.81 0.56 -6.97
N SER A 104 -2.58 0.17 -8.23
CA SER A 104 -3.45 0.50 -9.37
C SER A 104 -4.85 -0.06 -9.18
N TRP A 105 -5.03 -1.30 -8.72
CA TRP A 105 -6.34 -1.87 -8.44
C TRP A 105 -7.01 -1.19 -7.25
N PHE A 106 -6.29 -0.86 -6.19
CA PHE A 106 -6.84 -0.12 -5.05
C PHE A 106 -7.27 1.28 -5.49
N VAL A 107 -6.44 1.98 -6.26
CA VAL A 107 -6.79 3.25 -6.88
C VAL A 107 -7.97 3.06 -7.82
N VAL A 108 -7.97 2.12 -8.77
CA VAL A 108 -9.09 1.80 -9.68
C VAL A 108 -10.30 1.23 -8.94
N ARG A 109 -10.22 0.79 -7.69
CA ARG A 109 -11.41 0.40 -6.90
C ARG A 109 -11.94 1.59 -6.10
N GLN A 110 -11.05 2.50 -5.72
CA GLN A 110 -11.38 3.78 -5.08
C GLN A 110 -11.83 4.85 -6.10
N THR A 111 -11.32 4.76 -7.33
CA THR A 111 -11.61 5.61 -8.49
C THR A 111 -12.47 4.89 -9.50
N GLY A 112 -12.66 3.56 -9.46
CA GLY A 112 -13.61 2.79 -10.28
C GLY A 112 -15.05 2.88 -9.83
N GLY A 113 -15.38 3.97 -9.15
CA GLY A 113 -16.60 4.71 -9.46
C GLY A 113 -16.54 5.44 -10.82
N LEU A 114 -15.42 5.41 -11.56
CA LEU A 114 -15.18 6.15 -12.79
C LEU A 114 -14.54 5.26 -13.86
N GLY A 115 -15.40 4.58 -14.63
CA GLY A 115 -15.08 4.20 -16.01
C GLY A 115 -15.25 2.74 -16.36
N GLY A 116 -16.47 2.34 -16.76
CA GLY A 116 -16.62 1.22 -17.69
C GLY A 116 -17.72 0.19 -17.44
N ARG A 117 -18.88 0.57 -16.89
CA ARG A 117 -20.13 -0.03 -17.37
C ARG A 117 -20.78 0.98 -18.29
N THR A 118 -20.84 0.62 -19.57
CA THR A 118 -21.76 1.18 -20.56
C THR A 118 -23.18 0.96 -20.06
N ASP A 119 -23.62 1.88 -19.23
CA ASP A 119 -25.01 2.27 -19.16
C ASP A 119 -24.99 3.79 -19.23
N ALA A 120 -25.79 4.34 -20.13
CA ALA A 120 -26.09 5.75 -20.17
C ALA A 120 -26.82 6.15 -18.87
N SER A 121 -26.09 6.24 -17.76
CA SER A 121 -26.54 6.89 -16.55
C SER A 121 -25.82 8.21 -16.50
N ILE A 122 -26.57 9.26 -16.77
CA ILE A 122 -26.25 10.65 -16.43
C ILE A 122 -25.47 10.64 -15.11
N ALA A 123 -24.21 11.06 -15.13
CA ALA A 123 -23.44 11.28 -13.92
C ALA A 123 -24.17 12.37 -13.13
N GLN A 124 -25.04 11.95 -12.21
CA GLN A 124 -25.74 12.85 -11.31
C GLN A 124 -24.70 13.41 -10.35
N VAL A 125 -24.27 14.65 -10.58
CA VAL A 125 -23.34 15.39 -9.73
C VAL A 125 -23.86 15.36 -8.29
N GLU A 126 -23.10 14.77 -7.37
CA GLU A 126 -23.40 14.79 -5.94
C GLU A 126 -23.03 16.19 -5.41
N GLN A 127 -24.01 16.92 -4.90
CA GLN A 127 -23.85 18.30 -4.44
C GLN A 127 -23.60 18.32 -2.93
N ASP A 128 -22.48 18.91 -2.49
CA ASP A 128 -22.22 19.12 -1.07
C ASP A 128 -23.11 20.26 -0.54
N VAL A 129 -23.87 20.01 0.53
CA VAL A 129 -24.76 21.00 1.14
C VAL A 129 -24.58 21.03 2.66
N LEU A 130 -24.51 22.24 3.23
CA LEU A 130 -24.50 22.47 4.67
C LEU A 130 -25.89 22.85 5.13
N LEU A 131 -26.46 22.07 6.06
CA LEU A 131 -27.78 22.30 6.64
C LEU A 131 -27.62 22.63 8.12
N ASP A 132 -27.80 23.89 8.49
CA ASP A 132 -27.67 24.33 9.87
C ASP A 132 -29.03 24.30 10.58
N LEU A 133 -29.21 23.36 11.50
CA LEU A 133 -30.44 23.23 12.27
C LEU A 133 -30.40 24.00 13.59
N ARG A 134 -29.25 24.52 14.01
CA ARG A 134 -29.09 25.24 15.29
C ARG A 134 -30.04 26.42 15.48
N PRO A 135 -30.40 27.20 14.44
CA PRO A 135 -31.40 28.27 14.58
C PRO A 135 -32.79 27.78 14.98
N PHE A 136 -33.12 26.51 14.73
CA PHE A 136 -34.43 25.92 15.05
C PHE A 136 -34.51 25.39 16.49
N ALA A 137 -33.45 25.58 17.30
CA ALA A 137 -33.46 25.25 18.72
C ALA A 137 -34.45 26.13 19.49
N VAL A 138 -35.41 25.48 20.16
CA VAL A 138 -36.38 26.19 21.01
C VAL A 138 -35.67 26.68 22.26
N THR A 139 -35.35 27.98 22.31
CA THR A 139 -34.82 28.62 23.52
C THR A 139 -35.96 29.09 24.42
N ARG A 140 -35.94 28.70 25.71
CA ARG A 140 -36.90 29.19 26.70
C ARG A 140 -36.55 30.63 27.11
N GLY A 141 -37.33 31.61 26.65
CA GLY A 141 -37.20 33.02 27.02
C GLY A 141 -38.55 33.74 26.97
N PRO A 142 -38.69 34.91 27.62
CA PRO A 142 -39.93 35.69 27.64
C PRO A 142 -40.23 36.41 26.32
N GLU A 143 -39.31 36.39 25.36
CA GLU A 143 -39.43 37.03 24.05
C GLU A 143 -39.92 36.00 23.02
N PRO A 144 -40.92 36.32 22.16
CA PRO A 144 -41.36 35.40 21.13
C PRO A 144 -40.20 35.07 20.19
N ALA A 145 -39.82 33.80 20.13
CA ALA A 145 -38.77 33.33 19.24
C ALA A 145 -39.15 33.65 17.79
N LYS A 146 -38.28 34.37 17.08
CA LYS A 146 -38.42 34.59 15.64
C LYS A 146 -38.33 33.22 14.95
N GLU A 147 -39.39 32.78 14.28
CA GLU A 147 -39.37 31.55 13.51
C GLU A 147 -38.26 31.65 12.44
N PRO A 148 -37.30 30.72 12.41
CA PRO A 148 -36.23 30.75 11.42
C PRO A 148 -36.78 30.51 10.01
N ASP A 149 -36.12 31.10 9.01
CA ASP A 149 -36.48 30.89 7.61
C ASP A 149 -36.34 29.41 7.24
N ALA A 150 -37.21 28.94 6.34
CA ALA A 150 -37.18 27.54 5.87
C ALA A 150 -35.83 27.17 5.26
N LEU A 151 -35.34 25.98 5.60
CA LEU A 151 -34.08 25.44 5.11
C LEU A 151 -34.10 25.26 3.60
N VAL A 152 -33.18 25.88 2.87
CA VAL A 152 -33.12 25.76 1.40
C VAL A 152 -32.35 24.50 1.02
N LEU A 153 -33.00 23.61 0.28
CA LEU A 153 -32.46 22.33 -0.17
C LEU A 153 -32.41 22.32 -1.71
N PRO A 154 -31.24 22.10 -2.32
CA PRO A 154 -31.16 21.91 -3.76
C PRO A 154 -31.77 20.57 -4.18
N ARG A 155 -32.29 20.52 -5.41
CA ARG A 155 -32.72 19.27 -6.05
C ARG A 155 -31.52 18.50 -6.59
N GLY A 156 -31.34 17.26 -6.13
CA GLY A 156 -30.26 16.40 -6.62
C GLY A 156 -29.90 15.29 -5.64
N ARG A 157 -28.77 14.62 -5.92
CA ARG A 157 -28.11 13.77 -4.93
C ARG A 157 -27.25 14.66 -4.04
N LEU A 158 -27.57 14.73 -2.76
CA LEU A 158 -26.95 15.66 -1.82
C LEU A 158 -26.02 14.90 -0.89
N ARG A 159 -24.79 15.39 -0.72
CA ARG A 159 -23.94 15.04 0.41
C ARG A 159 -24.16 16.08 1.50
N ALA A 160 -25.10 15.79 2.38
CA ALA A 160 -25.54 16.71 3.41
C ALA A 160 -24.62 16.63 4.64
N THR A 161 -24.07 17.78 5.04
CA THR A 161 -23.50 18.00 6.37
C THR A 161 -24.53 18.75 7.19
N ILE A 162 -25.07 18.11 8.22
CA ILE A 162 -26.16 18.65 9.03
C ILE A 162 -25.60 19.00 10.41
N LEU A 163 -25.64 20.28 10.76
CA LEU A 163 -25.32 20.76 12.10
C LEU A 163 -26.58 20.63 12.95
N LEU A 164 -26.61 19.67 13.86
CA LEU A 164 -27.75 19.47 14.74
C LEU A 164 -27.81 20.58 15.80
N GLU A 165 -28.98 20.71 16.41
CA GLU A 165 -29.24 21.71 17.43
C GLU A 165 -28.42 21.52 18.70
N VAL A 166 -28.28 22.61 19.44
CA VAL A 166 -27.66 22.60 20.76
C VAL A 166 -28.42 21.63 21.68
N GLY A 167 -27.69 20.71 22.32
CA GLY A 167 -28.25 19.67 23.18
C GLY A 167 -28.54 18.34 22.48
N SER A 168 -28.33 18.23 21.15
CA SER A 168 -28.44 16.94 20.44
C SER A 168 -27.30 16.00 20.82
N GLU A 169 -27.62 14.77 21.21
CA GLU A 169 -26.64 13.75 21.58
C GLU A 169 -25.96 13.10 20.36
N PRO A 170 -24.70 12.67 20.43
CA PRO A 170 -24.12 11.82 19.40
C PRO A 170 -24.82 10.45 19.33
N GLY A 171 -24.85 9.83 18.15
CA GLY A 171 -25.48 8.53 17.94
C GLY A 171 -25.98 8.31 16.53
N ASP A 172 -26.80 7.28 16.34
CA ASP A 172 -27.39 6.96 15.05
C ASP A 172 -28.70 7.75 14.85
N TYR A 173 -28.80 8.42 13.71
CA TYR A 173 -29.91 9.30 13.35
C TYR A 173 -30.58 8.84 12.06
N GLU A 174 -31.87 9.12 11.97
CA GLU A 174 -32.70 8.97 10.78
C GLU A 174 -33.22 10.33 10.34
N ILE A 175 -33.22 10.54 9.02
CA ILE A 175 -33.66 11.76 8.38
C ILE A 175 -34.66 11.43 7.29
N GLN A 176 -35.70 12.24 7.16
CA GLN A 176 -36.66 12.13 6.07
C GLN A 176 -37.03 13.50 5.51
N ILE A 177 -37.25 13.57 4.21
CA ILE A 177 -37.97 14.69 3.59
C ILE A 177 -39.44 14.28 3.52
N ARG A 178 -40.31 15.08 4.13
CA ARG A 178 -41.75 14.83 4.19
C ARG A 178 -42.51 15.89 3.44
N ASP A 179 -43.55 15.47 2.71
CA ASP A 179 -44.46 16.40 2.05
C ASP A 179 -45.47 17.04 3.03
N ALA A 180 -46.40 17.86 2.51
CA ALA A 180 -47.43 18.52 3.31
C ALA A 180 -48.36 17.55 4.06
N ASN A 181 -48.49 16.30 3.56
CA ASN A 181 -49.28 15.24 4.20
C ASN A 181 -48.44 14.41 5.20
N GLN A 182 -47.23 14.87 5.52
CA GLN A 182 -46.23 14.19 6.36
C GLN A 182 -45.77 12.82 5.84
N GLN A 183 -45.98 12.54 4.56
CA GLN A 183 -45.52 11.30 3.96
C GLN A 183 -44.04 11.38 3.62
N PRO A 184 -43.22 10.35 3.95
CA PRO A 184 -41.81 10.35 3.62
C PRO A 184 -41.62 10.22 2.10
N ARG A 185 -40.91 11.19 1.52
CA ARG A 185 -40.59 11.27 0.09
C ARG A 185 -39.13 10.97 -0.21
N ALA A 186 -38.25 11.22 0.75
CA ALA A 186 -36.86 10.77 0.74
C ALA A 186 -36.44 10.43 2.17
N SER A 187 -35.47 9.53 2.32
CA SER A 187 -34.97 9.10 3.64
C SER A 187 -33.47 8.83 3.59
N ALA A 188 -32.79 9.11 4.69
CA ALA A 188 -31.39 8.83 4.88
C ALA A 188 -31.12 8.46 6.34
N THR A 189 -30.04 7.74 6.59
CA THR A 189 -29.54 7.45 7.93
C THR A 189 -28.09 7.87 8.04
N GLY A 190 -27.62 8.11 9.26
CA GLY A 190 -26.21 8.38 9.48
C GLY A 190 -25.88 8.50 10.95
N ARG A 191 -24.59 8.47 11.27
CA ARG A 191 -24.11 8.63 12.63
C ARG A 191 -23.69 10.07 12.86
N ALA A 192 -24.29 10.70 13.87
CA ALA A 192 -23.93 12.03 14.33
C ALA A 192 -22.78 11.93 15.35
N MET A 193 -21.78 12.79 15.20
CA MET A 193 -20.60 12.87 16.07
C MET A 193 -20.38 14.31 16.49
N ILE A 194 -19.81 14.54 17.67
CA ILE A 194 -19.41 15.89 18.09
C ILE A 194 -18.13 16.26 17.35
N VAL A 195 -18.19 17.29 16.52
CA VAL A 195 -17.07 17.88 15.79
C VAL A 195 -17.05 19.37 16.09
N ASP A 196 -15.92 19.90 16.54
CA ASP A 196 -15.78 21.32 16.92
C ASP A 196 -16.90 21.81 17.87
N PHE A 197 -17.22 20.99 18.89
CA PHE A 197 -18.28 21.22 19.88
C PHE A 197 -19.72 21.24 19.33
N VAL A 198 -19.93 20.86 18.06
CA VAL A 198 -21.25 20.77 17.42
C VAL A 198 -21.54 19.34 16.99
N THR A 199 -22.70 18.81 17.39
CA THR A 199 -23.16 17.49 16.95
C THR A 199 -23.48 17.54 15.46
N THR A 200 -22.64 16.90 14.66
CA THR A 200 -22.64 16.96 13.20
C THR A 200 -22.96 15.60 12.60
N LEU A 201 -23.93 15.58 11.70
CA LEU A 201 -24.39 14.39 10.98
C LEU A 201 -24.06 14.52 9.49
N LYS A 202 -23.28 13.58 8.96
CA LYS A 202 -22.98 13.50 7.52
C LYS A 202 -23.76 12.36 6.91
N THR A 203 -24.55 12.65 5.87
CA THR A 203 -25.35 11.64 5.17
C THR A 203 -25.56 12.00 3.70
N SER A 204 -25.94 11.02 2.90
CA SER A 204 -26.34 11.19 1.49
C SER A 204 -27.86 11.17 1.37
N LEU A 205 -28.44 12.21 0.78
CA LEU A 205 -29.89 12.36 0.62
C LEU A 205 -30.23 12.62 -0.85
N ASP A 206 -31.11 11.80 -1.43
CA ASP A 206 -31.54 11.99 -2.82
C ASP A 206 -32.88 12.74 -2.88
N THR A 207 -32.84 13.98 -3.36
CA THR A 207 -34.01 14.85 -3.58
C THR A 207 -34.29 15.05 -5.07
N SER A 208 -33.58 14.35 -5.97
CA SER A 208 -33.62 14.61 -7.42
C SER A 208 -35.01 14.38 -8.04
N THR A 209 -35.73 13.39 -7.53
CA THR A 209 -37.07 13.00 -8.00
C THR A 209 -38.20 13.84 -7.40
N LEU A 210 -37.88 14.71 -6.43
CA LEU A 210 -38.87 15.53 -5.73
C LEU A 210 -39.13 16.82 -6.51
N PRO A 211 -40.40 17.22 -6.73
CA PRO A 211 -40.73 18.53 -7.30
C PRO A 211 -40.23 19.69 -6.41
N PRO A 212 -39.91 20.86 -6.99
CA PRO A 212 -39.64 22.05 -6.20
C PRO A 212 -40.90 22.46 -5.41
N GLY A 213 -40.73 22.89 -4.17
CA GLY A 213 -41.86 23.17 -3.29
C GLY A 213 -41.51 23.15 -1.81
N SER A 214 -42.54 23.26 -0.98
CA SER A 214 -42.41 23.27 0.48
C SER A 214 -42.49 21.85 1.04
N TYR A 215 -41.54 21.53 1.92
CA TYR A 215 -41.36 20.24 2.56
C TYR A 215 -41.00 20.43 4.04
N HIS A 216 -40.95 19.33 4.78
CA HIS A 216 -40.36 19.30 6.11
C HIS A 216 -39.17 18.35 6.12
N LEU A 217 -38.05 18.80 6.68
CA LEU A 217 -36.96 17.93 7.08
C LEU A 217 -37.31 17.34 8.45
N ALA A 218 -37.60 16.05 8.47
CA ALA A 218 -37.80 15.29 9.69
C ALA A 218 -36.47 14.68 10.14
N VAL A 219 -36.07 14.90 11.39
CA VAL A 219 -34.86 14.33 11.99
C VAL A 219 -35.21 13.66 13.32
N ARG A 220 -34.68 12.47 13.57
CA ARG A 220 -34.74 11.81 14.87
C ARG A 220 -33.46 11.05 15.16
N ARG A 221 -33.12 10.92 16.43
CA ARG A 221 -32.19 9.87 16.88
C ARG A 221 -32.94 8.54 16.98
N GLN A 222 -32.25 7.42 16.80
CA GLN A 222 -32.87 6.10 16.94
C GLN A 222 -33.54 5.95 18.30
N GLY A 223 -34.83 5.58 18.30
CA GLY A 223 -35.64 5.45 19.52
C GLY A 223 -36.30 6.73 20.03
N GLU A 224 -36.03 7.88 19.41
CA GLU A 224 -36.63 9.17 19.79
C GLU A 224 -37.76 9.60 18.83
N SER A 225 -38.51 10.63 19.24
CA SER A 225 -39.58 11.23 18.45
C SER A 225 -39.04 12.05 17.28
N TRP A 226 -39.81 12.11 16.18
CA TRP A 226 -39.47 12.94 15.03
C TRP A 226 -39.58 14.42 15.34
N ARG A 227 -38.54 15.16 14.97
CA ARG A 227 -38.56 16.62 14.92
C ARG A 227 -38.71 17.09 13.49
N LEU A 228 -39.59 18.06 13.25
CA LEU A 228 -39.85 18.62 11.93
C LEU A 228 -39.28 20.03 11.83
N VAL A 229 -38.52 20.28 10.76
CA VAL A 229 -37.94 21.59 10.41
C VAL A 229 -38.48 21.98 9.03
N PRO A 230 -39.01 23.21 8.84
CA PRO A 230 -39.50 23.64 7.53
C PRO A 230 -38.35 23.70 6.52
N ALA A 231 -38.59 23.20 5.32
CA ALA A 231 -37.62 23.16 4.24
C ALA A 231 -38.24 23.53 2.89
N GLN A 232 -37.46 24.18 2.03
CA GLN A 232 -37.86 24.58 0.69
C GLN A 232 -36.94 23.92 -0.33
N LEU A 233 -37.51 23.11 -1.21
CA LEU A 233 -36.78 22.46 -2.29
C LEU A 233 -36.73 23.38 -3.52
N ARG A 234 -35.54 23.67 -4.04
CA ARG A 234 -35.30 24.52 -5.21
C ARG A 234 -34.55 23.78 -6.30
#